data_AF-A0A947L7L7-F1
#
_entry.id   AF-A0A947L7L7-F1
#
_cell.length_a   1.000
_cell.length_b   1.000
_cell.length_c   1.000
_cell.angle_alpha   90.00
_cell.angle_beta   90.00
_cell.angle_gamma   90.00
#
_symmetry.space_group_name_H-M   'P 1'
#
loop_
_entity.id
_entity.type
_entity.pdbx_description
1 polymer ?
#
loop_
_entity_poly.entity_id
_entity_poly.type
_entity_poly.pdbx_seq_one_letter_code
_entity_poly.pdbx_strand_id
1 'polypeptide(L)'
;MKFLENLAKFSAILAGLLLTSITLMTCLSLLGRNTTGMTLVGDFELTAMTAGATIALFLPWCQIKRGNIIVDFFTARASARTNAMLDRLGALLLGLVMVLLTWRTFLGGLNAWNTQSSSMMLGFPEWIVYCFMVPPIALTALIGLWQAAMGLEAEAGT
;
A
#
# COMPACT_ATOMS: atom_id res chain seq x y z
N MET A 1 -3.31 18.07 9.41
CA MET A 1 -3.46 17.15 8.26
C MET A 1 -2.37 17.32 7.20
N LYS A 2 -1.99 18.56 6.85
CA LYS A 2 -1.06 18.89 5.74
C LYS A 2 0.25 18.10 5.70
N PHE A 3 0.88 17.82 6.85
CA PHE A 3 2.13 17.04 6.89
C PHE A 3 1.93 15.58 6.46
N LEU A 4 0.94 14.88 7.02
CA LEU A 4 0.63 13.50 6.63
C LEU A 4 0.15 13.42 5.18
N GLU A 5 -0.58 14.44 4.72
CA GLU A 5 -0.99 14.55 3.32
C GLU A 5 0.20 14.66 2.37
N ASN A 6 1.17 15.51 2.68
CA ASN A 6 2.37 15.63 1.86
C ASN A 6 3.18 14.33 1.84
N LEU A 7 3.28 13.65 2.98
CA LEU A 7 3.98 12.37 3.07
C LEU A 7 3.27 11.28 2.26
N ALA A 8 1.93 11.23 2.31
CA ALA A 8 1.13 10.32 1.50
C ALA A 8 1.21 10.62 0.00
N LYS A 9 1.22 11.90 -0.40
CA LYS A 9 1.46 12.31 -1.80
C LYS A 9 2.81 11.83 -2.29
N PHE A 10 3.85 12.01 -1.47
CA PHE A 10 5.19 11.57 -1.80
C PHE A 10 5.23 10.04 -1.99
N SER A 11 4.62 9.27 -1.07
CA SER A 11 4.49 7.82 -1.21
C SER A 11 3.75 7.42 -2.49
N ALA A 12 2.66 8.11 -2.85
CA ALA A 12 1.91 7.83 -4.08
C ALA A 12 2.70 8.15 -5.36
N ILE A 13 3.49 9.22 -5.39
CA ILE A 13 4.37 9.55 -6.53
C ILE A 13 5.43 8.45 -6.68
N LEU A 14 6.06 8.03 -5.58
CA LEU A 14 7.03 6.95 -5.59
C LEU A 14 6.41 5.64 -6.08
N ALA A 15 5.20 5.31 -5.60
CA ALA A 15 4.45 4.14 -6.05
C ALA A 15 4.16 4.19 -7.56
N GLY A 16 3.75 5.34 -8.09
CA GLY A 16 3.52 5.54 -9.52
C GLY A 16 4.78 5.30 -10.35
N LEU A 17 5.92 5.84 -9.92
CA LEU A 17 7.21 5.62 -10.60
C LEU A 17 7.62 4.15 -10.59
N LEU A 18 7.46 3.45 -9.46
CA LEU A 18 7.74 2.02 -9.35
C LEU A 18 6.81 1.19 -10.25
N LEU A 19 5.51 1.50 -10.26
CA LEU A 19 4.52 0.82 -11.09
C LEU A 19 4.79 0.99 -12.59
N THR A 20 5.16 2.21 -13.02
CA THR A 20 5.54 2.45 -14.41
C THR A 20 6.82 1.70 -14.77
N SER A 21 7.83 1.74 -13.90
CA SER A 21 9.11 1.06 -14.13
C SER A 21 8.92 -0.45 -14.29
N ILE A 22 8.14 -1.07 -13.41
CA ILE A 22 7.91 -2.52 -13.48
C ILE A 22 7.04 -2.90 -14.68
N THR A 23 6.04 -2.07 -15.02
CA THR A 23 5.22 -2.30 -16.22
C THR A 23 6.08 -2.27 -17.49
N LEU A 24 6.99 -1.29 -17.60
CA LEU A 24 7.94 -1.22 -18.72
C LEU A 24 8.83 -2.46 -18.76
N MET A 25 9.37 -2.90 -17.62
CA MET A 25 10.17 -4.12 -17.54
C MET A 25 9.37 -5.36 -18.01
N THR A 26 8.13 -5.53 -17.54
CA THR A 26 7.26 -6.64 -17.95
C THR A 26 6.97 -6.59 -19.45
N CYS A 27 6.64 -5.41 -20.00
CA CYS A 27 6.45 -5.23 -21.44
C CYS A 27 7.71 -5.60 -22.24
N LEU A 28 8.89 -5.14 -21.80
CA LEU A 28 10.17 -5.47 -22.45
C LEU A 28 10.47 -6.97 -22.39
N SER A 29 10.20 -7.64 -21.27
CA SER A 29 10.39 -9.09 -21.14
C SER A 29 9.44 -9.86 -22.05
N LEU A 30 8.17 -9.45 -22.13
CA LEU A 30 7.18 -10.05 -23.01
C LEU A 30 7.54 -9.88 -24.49
N LEU A 31 8.03 -8.70 -24.89
CA LEU A 31 8.52 -8.46 -26.24
C LEU A 31 9.73 -9.33 -26.54
N GLY A 32 10.77 -9.29 -25.70
CA GLY A 32 12.00 -10.06 -25.88
C GLY A 32 11.75 -11.58 -26.00
N ARG A 33 10.83 -12.10 -25.19
CA ARG A 33 10.40 -13.51 -25.23
C ARG A 33 9.74 -13.87 -26.56
N ASN A 34 8.87 -13.01 -27.08
CA ASN A 34 8.10 -13.29 -28.29
C ASN A 34 8.87 -13.01 -29.59
N THR A 35 9.82 -12.06 -29.60
CA THR A 35 10.54 -11.68 -30.83
C THR A 35 11.91 -12.33 -30.96
N THR A 36 12.66 -12.42 -29.87
CA THR A 36 14.09 -12.80 -29.86
C THR A 36 14.37 -14.09 -29.07
N GLY A 37 13.38 -14.63 -28.37
CA GLY A 37 13.54 -15.79 -27.49
C GLY A 37 14.35 -15.51 -26.21
N MET A 38 14.76 -14.25 -25.97
CA MET A 38 15.49 -13.85 -24.77
C MET A 38 14.49 -13.45 -23.68
N THR A 39 14.52 -14.13 -22.54
CA THR A 39 13.71 -13.80 -21.37
C THR A 39 14.56 -13.17 -20.29
N LEU A 40 14.04 -12.14 -19.62
CA LEU A 40 14.72 -11.54 -18.48
C LEU A 40 14.55 -12.46 -17.27
N VAL A 41 15.60 -13.18 -16.88
CA VAL A 41 15.58 -14.10 -15.74
C VAL A 41 15.27 -13.31 -14.47
N GLY A 42 14.31 -13.78 -13.67
CA GLY A 42 13.94 -13.11 -12.41
C GLY A 42 12.95 -11.95 -12.54
N ASP A 43 12.42 -11.70 -13.74
CA ASP A 43 11.41 -10.66 -13.97
C ASP A 43 10.15 -10.84 -13.11
N PHE A 44 9.67 -12.07 -12.96
CA PHE A 44 8.54 -12.40 -12.09
C PHE A 44 8.80 -12.08 -10.62
N GLU A 45 9.98 -12.40 -10.09
CA GLU A 45 10.32 -12.14 -8.69
C GLU A 45 10.39 -10.64 -8.42
N LEU A 46 11.09 -9.89 -9.27
CA LEU A 46 11.21 -8.45 -9.14
C LEU A 46 9.84 -7.77 -9.30
N THR A 47 9.00 -8.29 -10.19
CA THR A 47 7.63 -7.79 -10.39
C THR A 47 6.77 -8.01 -9.16
N ALA A 48 6.79 -9.22 -8.58
CA ALA A 48 6.01 -9.52 -7.38
C ALA A 48 6.45 -8.67 -6.18
N MET A 49 7.76 -8.55 -5.94
CA MET A 49 8.32 -7.75 -4.85
C MET A 49 8.01 -6.26 -5.00
N THR A 50 8.21 -5.71 -6.20
CA THR A 50 7.94 -4.30 -6.50
C THR A 50 6.45 -4.00 -6.41
N ALA A 51 5.58 -4.92 -6.86
CA ALA A 51 4.13 -4.78 -6.75
C ALA A 51 3.69 -4.71 -5.28
N GLY A 52 4.23 -5.57 -4.41
CA GLY A 52 3.96 -5.53 -2.96
C GLY A 52 4.32 -4.19 -2.33
N ALA A 53 5.52 -3.67 -2.64
CA ALA A 53 5.96 -2.35 -2.18
C ALA A 53 5.08 -1.21 -2.74
N THR A 54 4.72 -1.29 -4.02
CA THR A 54 3.87 -0.31 -4.71
C THR A 54 2.48 -0.21 -4.08
N ILE A 55 1.84 -1.36 -3.82
CA ILE A 55 0.53 -1.40 -3.15
C ILE A 55 0.63 -0.74 -1.78
N ALA A 56 1.64 -1.11 -0.99
CA ALA A 56 1.87 -0.52 0.33
C ALA A 56 2.02 1.01 0.25
N LEU A 57 2.78 1.53 -0.71
CA LEU A 57 3.00 2.97 -0.92
C LEU A 57 1.76 3.74 -1.38
N PHE A 58 0.78 3.10 -2.02
CA PHE A 58 -0.49 3.74 -2.40
C PHE A 58 -1.50 3.82 -1.25
N LEU A 59 -1.44 2.93 -0.26
CA LEU A 59 -2.39 2.86 0.85
C LEU A 59 -2.57 4.19 1.62
N PRO A 60 -1.51 4.95 1.97
CA PRO A 60 -1.66 6.21 2.70
C PRO A 60 -2.52 7.23 1.94
N TRP A 61 -2.27 7.34 0.63
CA TRP A 61 -2.98 8.29 -0.22
C TRP A 61 -4.43 7.90 -0.42
N CYS A 62 -4.68 6.59 -0.62
CA CYS A 62 -6.03 6.05 -0.67
C CYS A 62 -6.81 6.37 0.62
N GLN A 63 -6.19 6.19 1.78
CA GLN A 63 -6.84 6.46 3.06
C GLN A 63 -7.16 7.94 3.27
N ILE A 64 -6.26 8.84 2.89
CA ILE A 64 -6.51 10.29 2.98
C ILE A 64 -7.68 10.71 2.08
N LYS A 65 -7.73 10.17 0.85
CA LYS A 65 -8.78 10.46 -0.11
C LYS A 65 -10.08 9.69 0.13
N ARG A 66 -10.12 8.80 1.13
CA ARG A 66 -11.21 7.85 1.38
C ARG A 66 -11.59 7.06 0.12
N GLY A 67 -10.59 6.67 -0.65
CA GLY A 67 -10.76 5.90 -1.89
C GLY A 67 -11.01 4.41 -1.68
N ASN A 68 -11.12 3.94 -0.43
CA ASN A 68 -11.46 2.54 -0.15
C ASN A 68 -12.88 2.25 -0.61
N ILE A 69 -13.10 1.04 -1.13
CA ILE A 69 -14.42 0.61 -1.58
C ILE A 69 -15.35 0.53 -0.36
N ILE A 70 -16.48 1.25 -0.43
CA ILE A 70 -17.53 1.24 0.59
C ILE A 70 -18.75 0.50 0.04
N VAL A 71 -19.38 -0.31 0.88
CA VAL A 71 -20.60 -1.04 0.53
C VAL A 71 -21.81 -0.27 1.08
N ASP A 72 -22.38 0.60 0.25
CA ASP A 72 -23.49 1.48 0.68
C ASP A 72 -24.88 0.83 0.61
N PHE A 73 -24.98 -0.41 0.13
CA PHE A 73 -26.27 -1.08 -0.05
C PHE A 73 -27.06 -1.24 1.27
N PHE A 74 -26.36 -1.51 2.36
CA PHE A 74 -26.96 -1.69 3.68
C PHE A 74 -27.18 -0.37 4.45
N THR A 75 -26.47 0.70 4.08
CA THR A 75 -26.48 2.00 4.75
C THR A 75 -27.24 3.09 3.98
N ALA A 76 -27.78 2.78 2.79
CA ALA A 76 -28.51 3.71 1.94
C ALA A 76 -29.73 4.39 2.60
N ARG A 77 -30.32 3.77 3.63
CA ARG A 77 -31.46 4.32 4.40
C ARG A 77 -31.08 4.82 5.80
N ALA A 78 -29.81 4.73 6.17
CA ALA A 78 -29.34 5.15 7.49
C ALA A 78 -29.22 6.67 7.57
N SER A 79 -29.37 7.22 8.77
CA SER A 79 -29.23 8.66 9.00
C SER A 79 -27.78 9.13 8.78
N ALA A 80 -27.57 10.39 8.41
CA ALA A 80 -26.23 10.96 8.24
C ALA A 80 -25.31 10.76 9.46
N ARG A 81 -25.90 10.76 10.67
CA ARG A 81 -25.18 10.50 11.92
C ARG A 81 -24.71 9.04 12.04
N THR A 82 -25.55 8.10 11.62
CA THR A 82 -25.22 6.66 11.62
C THR A 82 -24.12 6.37 10.61
N ASN A 83 -24.19 6.93 9.40
CA ASN A 83 -23.14 6.77 8.39
C ASN A 83 -21.81 7.35 8.87
N ALA A 84 -21.82 8.56 9.46
CA ALA A 84 -20.61 9.13 10.03
C ALA A 84 -20.00 8.29 11.18
N MET A 85 -20.82 7.59 11.97
CA MET A 85 -20.33 6.68 13.01
C MET A 85 -19.75 5.40 12.40
N LEU A 86 -20.40 4.82 11.39
CA LEU A 86 -19.92 3.65 10.68
C LEU A 86 -18.61 3.93 9.96
N ASP A 87 -18.47 5.09 9.31
CA ASP A 87 -17.23 5.47 8.65
C ASP A 87 -16.09 5.65 9.64
N ARG A 88 -16.35 6.25 10.82
CA ARG A 88 -15.36 6.37 11.90
C ARG A 88 -14.94 5.00 12.44
N LEU A 89 -15.90 4.09 12.61
CA LEU A 89 -15.62 2.71 13.01
C LEU A 89 -14.79 2.00 11.94
N GLY A 90 -15.09 2.20 10.66
CA GLY A 90 -14.32 1.66 9.53
C GLY A 90 -12.89 2.19 9.51
N ALA A 91 -12.70 3.50 9.70
CA ALA A 91 -11.37 4.11 9.80
C ALA A 91 -10.58 3.59 11.01
N LEU A 92 -11.25 3.39 12.15
CA LEU A 92 -10.64 2.83 13.35
C LEU A 92 -10.18 1.38 13.11
N LEU A 93 -11.07 0.53 12.60
CA LEU A 93 -10.78 -0.87 12.32
C LEU A 93 -9.66 -1.01 11.29
N LEU A 94 -9.70 -0.22 10.21
CA LEU A 94 -8.62 -0.17 9.23
C LEU A 94 -7.30 0.27 9.89
N GLY A 95 -7.31 1.33 10.69
CA GLY A 95 -6.14 1.82 11.42
C GLY A 95 -5.53 0.72 12.30
N LEU A 96 -6.35 0.02 13.08
CA LEU A 96 -5.92 -1.09 13.94
C LEU A 96 -5.33 -2.26 13.14
N VAL A 97 -5.97 -2.65 12.03
CA VAL A 97 -5.44 -3.69 11.14
C VAL A 97 -4.10 -3.25 10.54
N MET A 98 -3.96 -1.99 10.13
CA MET A 98 -2.71 -1.47 9.60
C MET A 98 -1.61 -1.39 10.67
N VAL A 99 -1.94 -1.14 11.95
CA VAL A 99 -0.98 -1.27 13.06
C VAL A 99 -0.48 -2.72 13.16
N LEU A 100 -1.40 -3.70 13.15
CA LEU A 100 -1.05 -5.11 13.22
C LEU A 100 -0.18 -5.54 12.02
N LEU A 101 -0.53 -5.09 10.80
CA LEU A 101 0.27 -5.35 9.62
C LEU A 101 1.64 -4.70 9.70
N THR A 102 1.73 -3.44 10.15
CA THR A 102 3.02 -2.75 10.37
C THR A 102 3.91 -3.58 11.28
N TRP A 103 3.37 -4.05 12.42
CA TRP A 103 4.11 -4.89 13.37
C TRP A 103 4.55 -6.22 12.76
N ARG A 104 3.64 -6.94 12.09
CA ARG A 104 3.93 -8.25 11.48
C ARG A 104 4.93 -8.14 10.33
N THR A 105 4.81 -7.12 9.50
CA THR A 105 5.71 -6.83 8.38
C THR A 105 7.09 -6.41 8.89
N PHE A 106 7.18 -5.63 9.97
CA PHE A 106 8.45 -5.29 10.61
C PHE A 106 9.18 -6.53 11.13
N LEU A 107 8.48 -7.41 11.86
CA LEU A 107 9.05 -8.67 12.32
C LEU A 107 9.46 -9.59 11.15
N GLY A 108 8.68 -9.59 10.06
CA GLY A 108 9.02 -10.30 8.83
C GLY A 108 10.33 -9.80 8.21
N GLY A 109 10.50 -8.48 8.13
CA GLY A 109 11.73 -7.85 7.63
C GLY A 109 12.95 -8.13 8.51
N LEU A 110 12.79 -8.08 9.83
CA LEU A 110 13.87 -8.42 10.77
C LEU A 110 14.27 -9.89 10.64
N ASN A 111 13.30 -10.79 10.50
CA ASN A 111 13.59 -12.20 10.26
C ASN A 111 14.34 -12.39 8.93
N ALA A 112 13.88 -11.75 7.85
CA ALA A 112 14.55 -11.80 6.55
C ALA A 112 15.99 -11.28 6.58
N TRP A 113 16.27 -10.26 7.39
CA TRP A 113 17.64 -9.78 7.64
C TRP A 113 18.47 -10.82 8.40
N ASN A 114 17.94 -11.39 9.48
CA ASN A 114 18.68 -12.34 10.32
C ASN A 114 18.98 -13.66 9.59
N THR A 115 18.06 -14.14 8.75
CA THR A 115 18.23 -15.37 7.99
C THR A 115 18.93 -15.17 6.65
N GLN A 116 19.24 -13.91 6.28
CA GLN A 116 19.76 -13.55 4.96
C GLN A 116 18.88 -14.12 3.83
N SER A 117 17.56 -13.99 4.01
CA SER A 117 16.56 -14.48 3.05
C SER A 117 16.73 -13.80 1.70
N SER A 118 16.76 -14.60 0.63
CA SER A 118 16.93 -14.13 -0.74
C SER A 118 16.02 -14.88 -1.70
N SER A 119 15.67 -14.23 -2.80
CA SER A 119 14.83 -14.80 -3.83
C SER A 119 15.52 -15.96 -4.56
N MET A 120 14.76 -16.93 -5.06
CA MET A 120 15.31 -18.19 -5.57
C MET A 120 16.07 -18.03 -6.88
N MET A 121 15.61 -17.16 -7.79
CA MET A 121 16.25 -16.95 -9.09
C MET A 121 17.29 -15.84 -9.07
N LEU A 122 16.96 -14.67 -8.53
CA LEU A 122 17.87 -13.51 -8.54
C LEU A 122 18.84 -13.46 -7.36
N GLY A 123 18.58 -14.24 -6.30
CA GLY A 123 19.28 -14.05 -5.03
C GLY A 123 19.02 -12.68 -4.42
N PHE A 124 17.90 -12.04 -4.78
CA PHE A 124 17.61 -10.68 -4.33
C PHE A 124 17.26 -10.69 -2.83
N PRO A 125 17.89 -9.85 -2.01
CA PRO A 125 17.64 -9.83 -0.57
C PRO A 125 16.25 -9.29 -0.24
N GLU A 126 15.41 -10.13 0.36
CA GLU A 126 13.99 -9.83 0.57
C GLU A 126 13.76 -8.68 1.58
N TRP A 127 14.68 -8.49 2.53
CA TRP A 127 14.57 -7.45 3.56
C TRP A 127 14.45 -6.04 2.99
N ILE A 128 15.01 -5.80 1.78
CA ILE A 128 14.90 -4.50 1.10
C ILE A 128 13.43 -4.16 0.83
N VAL A 129 12.64 -5.14 0.39
CA VAL A 129 11.21 -4.95 0.10
C VAL A 129 10.46 -4.56 1.37
N TYR A 130 10.76 -5.22 2.48
CA TYR A 130 10.18 -4.90 3.78
C TYR A 130 10.50 -3.45 4.21
N CYS A 131 11.72 -2.97 3.97
CA CYS A 131 12.08 -1.57 4.26
C CYS A 131 11.22 -0.56 3.49
N PHE A 132 10.79 -0.88 2.27
CA PHE A 132 9.88 -0.03 1.51
C PHE A 132 8.41 -0.20 1.91
N MET A 133 7.99 -1.37 2.39
CA MET A 133 6.61 -1.65 2.77
C MET A 133 6.24 -1.13 4.17
N VAL A 134 7.13 -1.23 5.15
CA VAL A 134 6.80 -0.88 6.56
C VAL A 134 6.43 0.61 6.72
N PRO A 135 7.20 1.59 6.21
CA PRO A 135 6.88 3.00 6.42
C PRO A 135 5.50 3.44 5.91
N PRO A 136 5.05 3.10 4.68
CA PRO A 136 3.74 3.52 4.22
C PRO A 136 2.59 2.75 4.89
N ILE A 137 2.77 1.49 5.31
CA ILE A 137 1.73 0.80 6.10
C ILE A 137 1.59 1.48 7.46
N ALA A 138 2.70 1.84 8.11
CA ALA A 138 2.70 2.62 9.35
C ALA A 138 2.02 3.98 9.17
N LEU A 139 2.31 4.68 8.07
CA LEU A 139 1.69 5.95 7.74
C LEU A 139 0.17 5.80 7.56
N THR A 140 -0.28 4.75 6.87
CA THR A 140 -1.71 4.43 6.69
C THR A 140 -2.39 4.19 8.04
N ALA A 141 -1.73 3.47 8.95
CA ALA A 141 -2.23 3.23 10.31
C ALA A 141 -2.43 4.54 11.07
N LEU A 142 -1.44 5.44 11.03
CA LEU A 142 -1.52 6.76 11.67
C LEU A 142 -2.66 7.61 11.09
N ILE A 143 -2.84 7.61 9.77
CA ILE A 143 -3.92 8.35 9.11
C ILE A 143 -5.29 7.79 9.51
N GLY A 144 -5.47 6.46 9.51
CA GLY A 144 -6.74 5.82 9.87
C GLY A 144 -7.13 6.07 11.33
N LEU A 145 -6.19 5.93 12.26
CA LEU A 145 -6.42 6.23 13.68
C LEU A 145 -6.72 7.71 13.91
N TRP A 146 -6.07 8.61 13.19
CA TRP A 146 -6.33 10.04 13.30
C TRP A 146 -7.73 10.42 12.79
N GLN A 147 -8.13 9.87 11.63
CA GLN A 147 -9.47 10.07 11.07
C GLN A 147 -10.57 9.50 11.97
N ALA A 148 -10.30 8.39 12.66
CA ALA A 148 -11.21 7.83 13.66
C ALA A 148 -11.35 8.77 14.88
N ALA A 149 -10.25 9.34 15.36
CA ALA A 149 -10.21 10.15 16.59
C ALA A 149 -10.78 11.56 16.40
N MET A 150 -10.38 12.28 15.34
CA MET A 150 -10.84 13.66 15.07
C MET A 150 -12.21 13.71 14.41
N GLY A 151 -12.71 12.56 13.99
CA GLY A 151 -13.83 12.49 13.10
C GLY A 151 -13.42 12.79 11.66
N LEU A 152 -14.15 12.14 10.77
CA LEU A 152 -14.06 12.32 9.36
C LEU A 152 -14.64 13.70 9.01
N GLU A 153 -13.79 14.73 8.92
CA GLU A 153 -14.21 16.05 8.43
C GLU A 153 -14.97 15.86 7.11
N ALA A 154 -16.20 16.32 7.09
CA ALA A 154 -17.05 16.28 5.91
C ALA A 154 -16.58 17.38 4.95
N GLU A 155 -15.45 17.16 4.29
CA GLU A 155 -15.05 17.95 3.11
C GLU A 155 -14.70 17.01 1.96
N ALA A 156 -15.69 16.78 1.10
CA ALA A 156 -15.64 17.14 -0.31
C ALA A 156 -16.92 16.67 -1.01
N GLY A 157 -17.80 17.63 -1.34
CA GLY A 157 -19.01 17.39 -2.12
C GLY A 157 -20.02 18.54 -2.05
N THR A 158 -19.60 19.75 -2.41
CA THR A 158 -20.43 20.71 -3.16
C THR A 158 -20.79 20.14 -4.52
#